data_AF-A0A2V3YE08-F1
#
_entry.id   AF-A0A2V3YE08-F1
#
_cell.length_a   1.000
_cell.length_b   1.000
_cell.length_c   1.000
_cell.angle_alpha   90.00
_cell.angle_beta   90.00
_cell.angle_gamma   90.00
#
_symmetry.space_group_name_H-M   'P 1'
#
loop_
_entity.id
_entity.type
_entity.pdbx_description
1 polymer ?
#
loop_
_entity_poly.entity_id
_entity_poly.type
_entity_poly.pdbx_seq_one_letter_code
_entity_poly.pdbx_strand_id
1 'polypeptide(L)'
;MRNELNFLAFWAVNDRLKPERMMGQLSDMKEMGFHGTIFHPRYYPGIPAYMSEEYLELLSRLILHAKQIGLQFWIYDENGWPSGSADGRVLEHFPDSRCRWMQYENGRVEWHEVRQFNTFDREAMKWDFSTGTAFP
;
A
#
# COMPACT_ATOMS: atom_id res chain seq x y z
N MET A 1 -15.19 23.25 -13.77
CA MET A 1 -14.25 22.11 -13.77
C MET A 1 -14.18 21.57 -15.18
N ARG A 2 -12.98 21.37 -15.73
CA ARG A 2 -12.83 20.56 -16.95
C ARG A 2 -12.79 19.10 -16.52
N ASN A 3 -13.58 18.26 -17.18
CA ASN A 3 -13.49 16.82 -17.01
C ASN A 3 -12.31 16.34 -17.87
N GLU A 4 -11.22 15.96 -17.22
CA GLU A 4 -9.99 15.49 -17.86
C GLU A 4 -9.71 14.06 -17.41
N LEU A 5 -9.31 13.20 -18.35
CA LEU A 5 -8.93 11.82 -18.08
C LEU A 5 -7.44 11.75 -17.73
N ASN A 6 -7.13 11.34 -16.49
CA ASN A 6 -5.74 11.19 -16.03
C ASN A 6 -5.38 9.71 -15.93
N PHE A 7 -4.23 9.35 -16.50
CA PHE A 7 -3.65 8.01 -16.39
C PHE A 7 -2.55 8.00 -15.33
N LEU A 8 -2.73 7.17 -14.30
CA LEU A 8 -1.76 6.98 -13.23
C LEU A 8 -1.20 5.56 -13.27
N ALA A 9 0.11 5.44 -13.10
CA ALA A 9 0.76 4.14 -12.96
C ALA A 9 0.54 3.59 -11.54
N PHE A 10 0.09 2.34 -11.42
CA PHE A 10 0.08 1.65 -10.13
C PHE A 10 1.46 1.01 -9.89
N TRP A 11 2.28 1.67 -9.09
CA TRP A 11 3.69 1.34 -8.94
C TRP A 11 3.93 0.39 -7.77
N ALA A 12 4.12 -0.89 -8.09
CA ALA A 12 4.47 -1.91 -7.11
C ALA A 12 5.93 -1.76 -6.65
N VAL A 13 6.11 -1.42 -5.38
CA VAL A 13 7.42 -1.28 -4.72
C VAL A 13 7.70 -2.56 -3.94
N ASN A 14 8.48 -3.45 -4.54
CA ASN A 14 8.74 -4.82 -4.07
C ASN A 14 10.23 -5.14 -3.87
N ASP A 15 11.07 -4.11 -3.85
CA ASP A 15 12.53 -4.18 -3.65
C ASP A 15 12.93 -3.06 -2.67
N ARG A 16 14.19 -3.09 -2.21
CA ARG A 16 14.74 -2.01 -1.38
C ARG A 16 14.67 -0.65 -2.08
N LEU A 17 14.46 0.41 -1.32
CA LEU A 17 14.37 1.75 -1.88
C LEU A 17 15.75 2.23 -2.33
N LYS A 18 15.84 2.63 -3.60
CA LYS A 18 17.05 3.21 -4.21
C LYS A 18 16.67 4.52 -4.88
N PRO A 19 16.83 5.66 -4.20
CA PRO A 19 16.21 6.92 -4.60
C PRO A 19 16.50 7.32 -6.05
N GLU A 20 17.73 7.14 -6.52
CA GLU A 20 18.18 7.59 -7.85
C GLU A 20 17.58 6.72 -8.95
N ARG A 21 17.51 5.40 -8.73
CA ARG A 21 16.81 4.47 -9.63
C ARG A 21 15.31 4.80 -9.69
N MET A 22 14.72 5.06 -8.52
CA MET A 22 13.31 5.34 -8.37
C MET A 22 12.92 6.70 -8.97
N MET A 23 13.77 7.72 -8.84
CA MET A 23 13.63 9.00 -9.54
C MET A 23 13.71 8.83 -11.06
N GLY A 24 14.60 7.96 -11.55
CA GLY A 24 14.65 7.56 -12.95
C GLY A 24 13.32 6.95 -13.42
N GLN A 25 12.76 6.02 -12.66
CA GLN A 25 11.45 5.42 -12.96
C GLN A 25 10.32 6.46 -13.00
N LEU A 26 10.33 7.46 -12.12
CA LEU A 26 9.36 8.56 -12.15
C LEU A 26 9.51 9.42 -13.42
N SER A 27 10.75 9.71 -13.82
CA SER A 27 11.03 10.41 -15.07
C SER A 27 10.56 9.61 -16.28
N ASP A 28 10.85 8.30 -16.32
CA ASP A 28 10.39 7.40 -17.38
C ASP A 28 8.86 7.39 -17.48
N MET A 29 8.14 7.30 -16.35
CA MET A 29 6.68 7.39 -16.32
C MET A 29 6.18 8.72 -16.90
N LYS A 30 6.83 9.83 -16.57
CA LYS A 30 6.47 11.15 -17.11
C LYS A 30 6.69 11.23 -18.62
N GLU A 31 7.83 10.73 -19.10
CA GLU A 31 8.18 10.68 -20.53
C GLU A 31 7.22 9.80 -21.34
N MET A 32 6.74 8.70 -20.74
CA MET A 32 5.73 7.81 -21.32
C MET A 32 4.32 8.44 -21.35
N GLY A 33 4.11 9.63 -20.78
CA GLY A 33 2.84 10.34 -20.81
C GLY A 33 1.90 10.05 -19.64
N PHE A 34 2.39 9.42 -18.56
CA PHE A 34 1.59 9.29 -17.34
C PHE A 34 1.40 10.66 -16.67
N HIS A 35 0.20 10.85 -16.10
CA HIS A 35 -0.17 12.05 -15.36
C HIS A 35 0.27 11.94 -13.89
N GLY A 36 0.44 10.72 -13.41
CA GLY A 36 0.92 10.45 -12.06
C GLY A 36 1.28 9.00 -11.81
N THR A 37 1.56 8.72 -10.54
CA THR A 37 1.82 7.39 -10.02
C THR A 37 1.14 7.21 -8.67
N ILE A 38 0.90 5.95 -8.30
CA ILE A 38 0.48 5.52 -6.97
C ILE A 38 1.59 4.61 -6.44
N PHE A 39 2.35 5.14 -5.47
CA PHE A 39 3.41 4.41 -4.77
C PHE A 39 2.78 3.36 -3.85
N HIS A 40 2.91 2.09 -4.21
CA HIS A 40 2.32 0.97 -3.48
C HIS A 40 3.39 -0.03 -3.03
N PRO A 41 3.81 -0.01 -1.74
CA PRO A 41 4.59 -1.09 -1.16
C PRO A 41 3.83 -2.41 -1.31
N ARG A 42 4.46 -3.37 -2.00
CA ARG A 42 3.83 -4.65 -2.33
C ARG A 42 4.84 -5.76 -2.20
N TYR A 43 4.75 -6.54 -1.14
CA TYR A 43 5.82 -7.44 -0.71
C TYR A 43 7.14 -6.69 -0.49
N TYR A 44 7.05 -5.45 0.00
CA TYR A 44 8.21 -4.62 0.26
C TYR A 44 9.07 -5.27 1.37
N PRO A 45 10.40 -5.42 1.17
CA PRO A 45 11.24 -6.17 2.10
C PRO A 45 11.59 -5.40 3.40
N GLY A 46 11.12 -4.16 3.57
CA GLY A 46 11.43 -3.37 4.76
C GLY A 46 12.86 -2.81 4.77
N ILE A 47 13.39 -2.40 3.61
CA ILE A 47 14.76 -1.86 3.48
C ILE A 47 14.73 -0.49 2.77
N PRO A 48 14.67 0.63 3.53
CA PRO A 48 14.58 0.72 4.99
C PRO A 48 13.23 0.28 5.58
N ALA A 49 13.15 0.07 6.90
CA ALA A 49 11.93 -0.43 7.55
C ALA A 49 10.72 0.46 7.21
N TYR A 50 9.57 -0.16 6.90
CA TYR A 50 8.35 0.55 6.51
C TYR A 50 7.99 1.61 7.55
N MET A 51 7.70 2.84 7.13
CA MET A 51 7.38 3.97 8.03
C MET A 51 8.46 4.31 9.09
N SER A 52 9.73 3.94 8.85
CA SER A 52 10.86 4.52 9.58
C SER A 52 11.15 5.95 9.12
N GLU A 53 11.95 6.69 9.89
CA GLU A 53 12.42 8.03 9.48
C GLU A 53 13.15 8.00 8.14
N GLU A 54 14.03 7.03 7.92
CA GLU A 54 14.75 6.85 6.66
C GLU A 54 13.80 6.54 5.50
N TYR A 55 12.79 5.69 5.70
CA TYR A 55 11.76 5.41 4.70
C TYR A 55 10.99 6.68 4.31
N LEU A 56 10.57 7.46 5.32
CA LEU A 56 9.81 8.69 5.12
C LEU A 56 10.66 9.79 4.44
N GLU A 57 11.95 9.87 4.76
CA GLU A 57 12.88 10.78 4.10
C GLU A 57 13.05 10.42 2.62
N LEU A 58 13.26 9.13 2.30
CA LEU A 58 13.34 8.65 0.93
C LEU A 58 12.03 8.90 0.16
N LEU A 59 10.89 8.60 0.78
CA LEU A 59 9.57 8.85 0.18
C LEU A 59 9.37 10.34 -0.09
N SER A 60 9.75 11.21 0.86
CA SER A 60 9.71 12.66 0.69
C SER A 60 10.54 13.13 -0.50
N ARG A 61 11.76 12.61 -0.66
CA ARG A 61 12.61 12.89 -1.83
C ARG A 61 11.94 12.51 -3.15
N LEU A 62 11.26 11.36 -3.21
CA LEU A 62 10.52 10.93 -4.40
C LEU A 62 9.31 11.83 -4.70
N ILE A 63 8.55 12.22 -3.66
CA ILE A 63 7.41 13.15 -3.80
C ILE A 63 7.89 14.50 -4.34
N LEU A 64 9.00 15.03 -3.80
CA LEU A 64 9.56 16.31 -4.24
C LEU A 64 10.08 16.23 -5.69
N HIS A 65 10.73 15.14 -6.08
CA HIS A 65 11.14 14.91 -7.47
C HIS A 65 9.94 14.84 -8.42
N ALA A 66 8.91 14.05 -8.08
CA ALA A 66 7.69 13.96 -8.88
C ALA A 66 7.01 15.33 -9.07
N LYS A 67 6.95 16.13 -8.00
CA LYS A 67 6.46 17.52 -8.05
C LYS A 67 7.29 18.38 -9.01
N GLN A 68 8.62 18.27 -8.97
CA GLN A 68 9.53 19.04 -9.84
C GLN A 68 9.29 18.73 -11.33
N ILE A 69 9.04 17.47 -11.68
CA ILE A 69 8.79 17.05 -13.07
C ILE A 69 7.32 17.15 -13.49
N GLY A 70 6.45 17.69 -12.62
CA GLY A 70 5.01 17.82 -12.89
C GLY A 70 4.28 16.49 -13.04
N LEU A 71 4.64 15.50 -12.22
CA LEU A 71 4.01 14.19 -12.11
C LEU A 71 3.24 14.11 -10.79
N GLN A 72 1.96 13.76 -10.82
CA GLN A 72 1.20 13.54 -9.58
C GLN A 72 1.76 12.32 -8.84
N PHE A 73 1.80 12.40 -7.51
CA PHE A 73 2.32 11.33 -6.67
C PHE A 73 1.34 11.03 -5.55
N TRP A 74 0.79 9.82 -5.58
CA TRP A 74 -0.08 9.29 -4.55
C TRP A 74 0.65 8.21 -3.77
N ILE A 75 0.26 8.03 -2.52
CA ILE A 75 0.79 6.98 -1.65
C ILE A 75 -0.33 6.00 -1.30
N TYR A 76 0.04 4.75 -1.12
CA TYR A 76 -0.77 3.75 -0.44
C TYR A 76 -0.11 3.47 0.91
N ASP A 77 -0.83 3.68 1.99
CA ASP A 77 -0.34 3.63 3.37
C ASP A 77 -0.34 2.21 3.97
N GLU A 78 -0.06 1.21 3.13
CA GLU A 78 0.03 -0.19 3.53
C GLU A 78 1.12 -0.93 2.74
N ASN A 79 1.74 -1.93 3.37
CA ASN A 79 2.59 -2.90 2.71
C ASN A 79 1.76 -4.12 2.29
N GLY A 80 1.32 -4.12 1.04
CA GLY A 80 0.40 -5.11 0.51
C GLY A 80 -1.05 -4.61 0.58
N TRP A 81 -1.98 -5.52 0.85
CA TRP A 81 -3.42 -5.28 0.88
C TRP A 81 -4.08 -6.30 1.82
N PRO A 82 -5.29 -6.02 2.34
CA PRO A 82 -5.99 -4.74 2.39
C PRO A 82 -5.28 -3.71 3.29
N SER A 83 -5.59 -2.43 3.08
CA SER A 83 -5.18 -1.37 4.00
C SER A 83 -5.82 -1.53 5.38
N GLY A 84 -5.12 -1.07 6.40
CA GLY A 84 -5.60 -0.95 7.78
C GLY A 84 -4.66 -1.52 8.83
N SER A 85 -3.62 -2.25 8.44
CA SER A 85 -2.62 -2.81 9.36
C SER A 85 -1.34 -1.97 9.43
N ALA A 86 -1.06 -1.19 8.38
CA ALA A 86 0.15 -0.38 8.20
C ALA A 86 1.43 -1.20 8.38
N ASP A 87 1.53 -2.29 7.63
CA ASP A 87 2.52 -3.34 7.75
C ASP A 87 2.57 -3.88 9.19
N GLY A 88 1.40 -4.23 9.75
CA GLY A 88 1.26 -4.83 11.08
C GLY A 88 1.47 -3.87 12.26
N ARG A 89 1.98 -2.65 12.02
CA ARG A 89 2.29 -1.65 13.05
C ARG A 89 1.08 -1.20 13.85
N VAL A 90 -0.10 -1.13 13.22
CA VAL A 90 -1.36 -0.77 13.91
C VAL A 90 -1.66 -1.81 14.99
N LEU A 91 -1.49 -3.09 14.70
CA LEU A 91 -1.77 -4.17 15.65
C LEU A 91 -0.71 -4.28 16.74
N GLU A 92 0.54 -3.93 16.43
CA GLU A 92 1.60 -3.83 17.43
C GLU A 92 1.28 -2.77 18.49
N HIS A 93 0.77 -1.61 18.07
CA HIS A 93 0.41 -0.52 18.98
C HIS A 93 -0.97 -0.69 19.61
N PHE A 94 -1.91 -1.30 18.89
CA PHE A 94 -3.30 -1.51 19.30
C PHE A 94 -3.66 -3.00 19.17
N PRO A 95 -3.14 -3.86 20.05
CA PRO A 95 -3.33 -5.32 19.96
C PRO A 95 -4.80 -5.75 20.12
N ASP A 96 -5.66 -4.87 20.64
CA ASP A 96 -7.09 -5.09 20.80
C ASP A 96 -7.94 -4.59 19.61
N SER A 97 -7.34 -3.99 18.59
CA SER A 97 -8.06 -3.63 17.36
C SER A 97 -8.64 -4.88 16.69
N ARG A 98 -9.92 -4.82 16.31
CA ARG A 98 -10.66 -5.88 15.61
C ARG A 98 -11.36 -5.29 14.41
N CYS A 99 -11.36 -6.01 13.29
CA CYS A 99 -12.33 -5.73 12.24
C CYS A 99 -13.65 -6.38 12.65
N ARG A 100 -14.71 -5.58 12.72
CA ARG A 100 -16.07 -6.04 13.06
C ARG A 100 -17.00 -5.67 11.92
N TRP A 101 -17.87 -6.60 11.55
CA TRP A 101 -18.93 -6.34 10.58
C TRP A 101 -20.22 -7.03 11.00
N MET A 102 -21.30 -6.52 10.44
CA MET A 102 -22.65 -7.04 10.65
C MET A 102 -23.11 -7.65 9.32
N GLN A 103 -23.54 -8.91 9.37
CA GLN A 103 -24.06 -9.62 8.22
C GLN A 103 -25.57 -9.81 8.40
N TYR A 104 -26.35 -9.47 7.37
CA TYR A 104 -27.77 -9.77 7.32
C TYR A 104 -28.03 -10.87 6.31
N GLU A 105 -28.55 -11.99 6.77
CA GLU A 105 -28.83 -13.15 5.93
C GLU A 105 -30.11 -13.85 6.41
N ASN A 106 -31.00 -14.19 5.48
CA ASN A 106 -32.26 -14.91 5.75
C ASN A 106 -33.11 -14.32 6.89
N GLY A 107 -33.24 -12.99 6.96
CA GLY A 107 -34.05 -12.35 8.01
C GLY A 107 -33.34 -12.14 9.34
N ARG A 108 -32.08 -12.57 9.48
CA ARG A 108 -31.30 -12.51 10.71
C ARG A 108 -30.10 -11.59 10.56
N VAL A 109 -29.74 -10.95 11.65
CA VAL A 109 -28.53 -10.13 11.78
C VAL A 109 -27.54 -10.90 12.65
N GLU A 110 -26.34 -11.13 12.14
CA GLU A 110 -25.23 -11.75 12.85
C GLU A 110 -24.05 -10.76 12.93
N TRP A 111 -23.36 -10.78 14.07
CA TRP A 111 -22.16 -9.98 14.28
C TRP A 111 -20.94 -10.89 14.13
N HIS A 112 -19.99 -10.45 13.32
CA HIS A 112 -18.73 -11.14 13.10
C HIS A 112 -17.57 -10.24 13.50
N GLU A 113 -16.50 -10.86 13.97
CA GLU A 113 -15.24 -10.18 14.21
C GLU A 113 -14.06 -11.05 13.82
N VAL A 114 -13.02 -10.41 13.29
CA VAL A 114 -11.73 -11.04 13.08
C VAL A 114 -10.65 -10.17 13.71
N ARG A 115 -9.65 -10.82 14.31
CA ARG A 115 -8.40 -10.13 14.63
C ARG A 115 -7.76 -9.79 13.29
N GLN A 116 -7.57 -8.50 13.00
CA GLN A 116 -6.84 -8.08 11.80
C GLN A 116 -5.51 -8.86 11.76
N PHE A 117 -5.13 -9.33 10.58
CA PHE A 117 -3.94 -10.16 10.42
C PHE A 117 -2.67 -9.30 10.58
N ASN A 118 -1.65 -9.89 11.17
CA ASN A 118 -0.34 -9.26 11.28
C ASN A 118 0.42 -9.50 9.96
N THR A 119 0.73 -8.45 9.19
CA THR A 119 1.50 -8.60 7.94
C THR A 119 2.94 -9.07 8.16
N PHE A 120 3.46 -8.96 9.39
CA PHE A 120 4.74 -9.55 9.76
C PHE A 120 4.70 -11.09 9.82
N ASP A 121 3.52 -11.68 9.95
CA ASP A 121 3.35 -13.13 9.87
C ASP A 121 3.26 -13.55 8.39
N ARG A 122 4.39 -14.07 7.87
CA ARG A 122 4.49 -14.54 6.49
C ARG A 122 3.54 -15.69 6.16
N GLU A 123 3.13 -16.49 7.14
CA GLU A 123 2.13 -17.56 6.93
C GLU A 123 0.73 -16.95 6.79
N ALA A 124 0.40 -15.94 7.60
CA ALA A 124 -0.86 -15.21 7.51
C ALA A 124 -1.03 -14.40 6.21
N MET A 125 0.09 -14.02 5.57
CA MET A 125 0.13 -13.28 4.30
C MET A 125 0.19 -14.18 3.06
N LYS A 126 0.16 -15.51 3.21
CA LYS A 126 0.14 -16.42 2.06
C LYS A 126 -1.16 -16.26 1.29
N TRP A 127 -1.02 -16.07 -0.01
CA TRP A 127 -2.15 -16.12 -0.93
C TRP A 127 -2.64 -17.57 -1.03
N ASP A 128 -3.88 -17.82 -0.60
CA ASP A 128 -4.50 -19.12 -0.77
C ASP A 128 -5.09 -19.23 -2.19
N PHE A 129 -4.34 -19.91 -3.06
CA PHE A 129 -4.78 -20.17 -4.44
C PHE A 129 -5.99 -21.10 -4.53
N SER A 130 -6.35 -21.79 -3.45
CA SER A 130 -7.51 -22.72 -3.43
C SER A 130 -8.83 -22.00 -3.17
N THR A 131 -8.83 -20.91 -2.42
CA THR A 131 -10.03 -20.11 -2.12
C THR A 131 -10.18 -18.91 -3.05
N GLY A 132 -9.12 -18.54 -3.80
CA GLY A 132 -9.13 -17.35 -4.66
C GLY A 132 -9.19 -16.05 -3.87
N THR A 133 -8.98 -16.12 -2.56
CA THR A 133 -8.94 -15.00 -1.63
C THR A 133 -7.54 -14.93 -1.03
N ALA A 134 -6.97 -13.73 -0.95
CA ALA A 134 -6.17 -13.47 0.25
C ALA A 134 -7.19 -13.52 1.39
N PHE A 135 -6.84 -14.17 2.49
CA PHE A 135 -7.64 -14.32 3.72
C PHE A 135 -8.65 -15.49 3.71
N PRO A 136 -8.68 -16.29 4.81
CA PRO A 136 -9.83 -17.11 5.16
C PRO A 136 -11.03 -16.27 5.58
#